data_AF-A0A822ELN5-F1
#
_entry.id   AF-A0A822ELN5-F1
#
_cell.length_a   1.000
_cell.length_b   1.000
_cell.length_c   1.000
_cell.angle_alpha   90.00
_cell.angle_beta   90.00
_cell.angle_gamma   90.00
#
_symmetry.space_group_name_H-M   'P 1'
#
loop_
_entity.id
_entity.type
_entity.pdbx_description
1 polymer ?
#
loop_
_entity_poly.entity_id
_entity_poly.type
_entity_poly.pdbx_seq_one_letter_code
_entity_poly.pdbx_strand_id
1 'polypeptide(L)' 'AHWCPPCRNFTPKLAKIFKELNKEVKDKLDIVFISWDEDQAAFDEYFKEMPWKAVPFS' A
#
# COMPACT_ATOMS: atom_id res chain seq x y z
N ALA A 1 6.87 -1.00 -5.19
CA ALA A 1 7.57 -2.29 -5.19
C ALA A 1 8.28 -2.53 -3.87
N HIS A 2 8.32 -3.78 -3.41
CA HIS A 2 8.95 -4.25 -2.19
C HIS A 2 10.47 -4.14 -2.22
N TRP A 3 11.10 -4.38 -3.38
CA TRP A 3 12.56 -4.32 -3.52
C TRP A 3 13.15 -2.92 -3.24
N CYS A 4 12.33 -1.87 -3.39
CA CYS A 4 12.70 -0.47 -3.19
C CYS A 4 12.89 -0.12 -1.68
N PRO A 5 14.12 0.14 -1.20
CA PRO A 5 14.37 0.46 0.21
C PRO A 5 13.63 1.71 0.75
N PRO A 6 13.58 2.86 0.05
CA PRO A 6 12.83 4.00 0.56
C PRO A 6 11.32 3.72 0.61
N CYS A 7 10.80 2.90 -0.30
CA CYS A 7 9.40 2.52 -0.34
C CYS A 7 9.01 1.70 0.90
N ARG A 8 9.83 0.69 1.28
CA ARG A 8 9.59 -0.12 2.49
C ARG A 8 9.54 0.72 3.78
N ASN A 9 10.34 1.77 3.86
CA ASN A 9 10.32 2.67 5.02
C ASN A 9 9.14 3.65 5.01
N PHE A 10 8.60 3.96 3.83
CA PHE A 10 7.53 4.93 3.66
C PHE A 10 6.14 4.30 3.85
N THR A 11 5.91 3.12 3.28
CA THR A 11 4.59 2.46 3.30
C THR A 11 3.98 2.29 4.69
N PRO A 12 4.73 1.88 5.74
CA PRO A 12 4.17 1.79 7.09
C PRO A 12 3.69 3.13 7.65
N LYS A 13 4.40 4.23 7.31
CA LYS A 13 4.02 5.59 7.73
C LYS A 13 2.76 6.03 7.00
N LEU A 14 2.69 5.78 5.69
CA LEU A 14 1.51 6.09 4.89
C LEU A 14 0.29 5.28 5.36
N ALA A 15 0.45 4.00 5.66
CA ALA A 15 -0.60 3.13 6.19
C ALA A 15 -1.16 3.64 7.52
N LYS A 16 -0.30 4.16 8.41
CA LYS A 16 -0.73 4.78 9.65
C LYS A 16 -1.57 6.04 9.39
N ILE A 17 -1.05 6.97 8.58
CA ILE A 17 -1.73 8.23 8.26
C ILE A 17 -3.07 7.97 7.56
N PHE A 18 -3.11 7.02 6.63
CA PHE A 18 -4.35 6.64 5.94
C PHE A 18 -5.43 6.16 6.91
N LYS A 19 -5.06 5.28 7.86
CA LYS A 19 -6.00 4.79 8.90
C LYS A 19 -6.49 5.91 9.83
N GLU A 20 -5.67 6.91 10.12
CA GLU A 20 -6.05 8.06 10.93
C GLU A 20 -7.00 8.98 10.16
N LEU A 21 -6.63 9.36 8.93
CA LEU A 21 -7.44 10.23 8.07
C LEU A 21 -8.78 9.61 7.71
N ASN A 22 -8.84 8.31 7.41
CA ASN A 22 -10.11 7.68 7.06
C ASN A 22 -11.15 7.72 8.18
N LYS A 23 -10.72 7.72 9.44
CA LYS A 23 -11.62 7.92 10.58
C LYS A 23 -12.18 9.34 10.61
N GLU A 24 -11.37 10.34 10.25
CA GLU A 24 -11.78 11.74 10.22
C GLU A 24 -12.70 12.05 9.03
N VAL A 25 -12.34 11.57 7.84
CA VAL A 25 -13.09 11.85 6.60
C VAL A 25 -14.24 10.87 6.35
N LYS A 26 -14.45 9.90 7.25
CA LYS A 26 -15.49 8.85 7.15
C LYS A 26 -15.39 8.07 5.83
N ASP A 27 -14.21 7.48 5.61
CA ASP A 27 -13.92 6.60 4.46
C ASP A 27 -14.08 7.26 3.07
N LYS A 28 -13.95 8.59 3.01
CA LYS A 28 -13.97 9.35 1.74
C LYS A 28 -12.62 9.39 1.02
N LEU A 29 -11.56 8.86 1.61
CA LEU A 29 -10.23 8.78 1.02
C LEU A 29 -9.91 7.32 0.69
N ASP A 30 -9.41 7.09 -0.52
CA ASP A 30 -8.94 5.79 -0.96
C ASP A 30 -7.56 5.92 -1.59
N ILE A 31 -6.76 4.87 -1.48
CA ILE A 31 -5.43 4.76 -2.10
C ILE A 31 -5.44 3.51 -2.97
N VAL A 32 -4.91 3.62 -4.18
CA VAL A 32 -4.74 2.48 -5.08
C VAL A 32 -3.26 2.24 -5.29
N PHE A 33 -2.78 1.09 -4.82
CA PHE A 33 -1.42 0.63 -5.03
C PHE A 33 -1.24 0.15 -6.47
N ILE A 34 -0.28 0.73 -7.17
CA ILE A 34 0.19 0.29 -8.48
C ILE A 34 1.56 -0.33 -8.26
N SER A 35 1.63 -1.65 -8.45
CA SER A 35 2.86 -2.37 -8.21
C SER A 35 3.87 -2.21 -9.33
N TRP A 36 5.14 -2.29 -8.95
CA TRP A 36 6.27 -2.47 -9.86
C TRP A 36 7.18 -3.59 -9.31
N ASP A 37 6.58 -4.52 -8.57
CA ASP A 37 7.23 -5.77 -8.17
C ASP A 37 7.43 -6.67 -9.39
N GLU A 38 8.44 -7.54 -9.34
CA GLU A 38 8.83 -8.36 -10.49
C GLU A 38 7.99 -9.64 -10.61
N ASP A 39 7.35 -10.07 -9.52
CA ASP A 39 6.51 -11.26 -9.47
C ASP A 39 5.33 -11.12 -8.49
N GLN A 40 4.36 -12.03 -8.67
CA GLN A 40 3.13 -12.06 -7.88
C GLN A 40 3.39 -12.29 -6.39
N ALA A 41 4.40 -13.08 -6.03
CA ALA A 41 4.68 -13.41 -4.63
C ALA A 41 5.22 -12.19 -3.87
N ALA A 42 6.13 -11.43 -4.50
CA ALA A 42 6.65 -10.17 -3.97
C ALA A 42 5.55 -9.12 -3.83
N PHE A 43 4.64 -9.04 -4.82
CA PHE A 43 3.45 -8.19 -4.71
C PHE A 43 2.57 -8.59 -3.53
N ASP A 44 2.21 -9.87 -3.42
CA ASP A 44 1.32 -10.38 -2.38
C ASP A 44 1.91 -10.21 -0.98
N GLU A 45 3.22 -10.40 -0.83
CA GLU A 45 3.91 -10.19 0.44
C GLU A 45 3.84 -8.72 0.85
N TYR A 46 4.16 -7.80 -0.06
CA TYR A 46 4.19 -6.37 0.26
C TYR A 46 2.81 -5.78 0.46
N PHE A 47 1.82 -6.22 -0.32
CA PHE A 47 0.46 -5.71 -0.24
C PHE A 47 -0.23 -6.05 1.09
N LYS A 48 0.20 -7.10 1.81
CA LYS A 48 -0.31 -7.41 3.17
C LYS A 48 -0.13 -6.27 4.17
N GLU A 49 0.85 -5.40 3.96
CA GLU A 49 1.10 -4.26 4.85
C GLU A 49 0.19 -3.05 4.56
N MET A 50 -0.57 -3.09 3.46
CA MET A 50 -1.32 -1.96 2.93
C MET A 50 -2.82 -2.10 3.23
N PRO A 51 -3.44 -1.14 3.96
CA PRO A 51 -4.86 -1.19 4.30
C PRO A 51 -5.78 -0.67 3.18
N TRP A 52 -5.31 -0.60 1.95
CA TRP A 52 -5.99 0.02 0.80
C TRP A 52 -6.03 -0.92 -0.41
N LYS A 53 -6.54 -0.45 -1.55
CA LYS A 53 -6.76 -1.29 -2.74
C LYS A 53 -5.50 -1.38 -3.60
N ALA A 54 -5.43 -2.38 -4.46
CA ALA A 54 -4.39 -2.49 -5.47
C ALA A 54 -4.98 -2.77 -6.85
N VAL A 55 -4.25 -2.36 -7.89
CA VAL A 55 -4.46 -2.89 -9.23
C VAL A 55 -3.98 -4.35 -9.23
N PRO A 56 -4.74 -5.30 -9.82
CA PRO A 56 -4.29 -6.68 -9.95
C PRO A 56 -2.91 -6.75 -10.60
N PHE A 57 -2.04 -7.58 -10.06
CA PHE A 57 -0.73 -7.87 -10.64
C PHE A 57 -0.91 -8.64 -11.97
N SER A 58 -0.06 -8.38 -12.97
CA SER A 58 -0.15 -8.93 -14.34
C SER A 58 1.12 -9.66 -14.73
#